data_AF-A0A534WHV8-F1
#
_entry.id   AF-A0A534WHV8-F1
#
_cell.length_a   1.000
_cell.length_b   1.000
_cell.length_c   1.000
_cell.angle_alpha   90.00
_cell.angle_beta   90.00
_cell.angle_gamma   90.00
#
_symmetry.space_group_name_H-M   'P 1'
#
loop_
_entity.id
_entity.type
_entity.pdbx_description
1 polymer ?
#
loop_
_entity_poly.entity_id
_entity_poly.type
_entity_poly.pdbx_seq_one_letter_code
_entity_poly.pdbx_strand_id
1 'polypeptide(L)'
;EALKLLVWRQAWCMTQGSLNFADASAVKVYASEFYVEAYRDLMEVIGQRGYLKEGSPEAVLGGRLEFIYRATLILTFGGGTNEIQRDIIAMAGLKMPRSLR
;
A
#
# COMPACT_ATOMS: atom_id res chain seq x y z
N GLU A 1 3.13 6.88 10.18
CA GLU A 1 2.43 8.18 10.35
C GLU A 1 1.90 8.84 9.08
N ALA A 2 2.71 9.16 8.06
CA ALA A 2 2.23 9.87 6.86
C ALA A 2 1.02 9.17 6.20
N LEU A 3 1.10 7.85 6.00
CA LEU A 3 0.01 7.06 5.41
C LEU A 3 -1.31 7.19 6.19
N LYS A 4 -1.25 7.17 7.53
CA LYS A 4 -2.43 7.29 8.40
C LYS A 4 -3.15 8.62 8.14
N LEU A 5 -2.41 9.72 8.12
CA LEU A 5 -2.96 11.05 7.90
C LEU A 5 -3.54 11.20 6.47
N LEU A 6 -2.85 10.65 5.47
CA LEU A 6 -3.33 10.66 4.08
C LEU A 6 -4.65 9.89 3.94
N VAL A 7 -4.76 8.70 4.55
CA VAL A 7 -5.98 7.90 4.54
C VAL A 7 -7.13 8.61 5.27
N TRP A 8 -6.85 9.23 6.42
CA TRP A 8 -7.87 10.01 7.14
C TRP A 8 -8.36 11.21 6.34
N ARG A 9 -7.45 11.91 5.65
CA ARG A 9 -7.83 13.00 4.73
C ARG A 9 -8.76 12.49 3.63
N GLN A 10 -8.44 11.36 3.00
CA GLN A 10 -9.30 10.76 1.97
C GLN A 10 -10.68 10.38 2.52
N ALA A 11 -10.73 9.72 3.67
CA ALA A 11 -11.99 9.37 4.32
C ALA A 11 -12.83 10.61 4.63
N TRP A 12 -12.21 11.70 5.11
CA TRP A 12 -12.90 12.96 5.35
C TRP A 12 -13.42 13.60 4.04
N CYS A 13 -12.59 13.71 3.00
CA CYS A 13 -13.01 14.25 1.70
C CYS A 13 -14.19 13.48 1.08
N MET A 14 -14.28 12.16 1.29
CA MET A 14 -15.44 11.35 0.88
C MET A 14 -16.72 11.80 1.56
N THR A 15 -16.68 12.12 2.87
CA THR A 15 -17.87 12.62 3.59
C THR A 15 -18.30 14.01 3.14
N GLN A 16 -17.35 14.82 2.64
CA GLN A 16 -17.59 16.17 2.14
C GLN A 16 -17.95 16.20 0.64
N GLY A 17 -17.97 15.05 -0.05
CA GLY A 17 -18.20 14.98 -1.49
C GLY A 17 -17.10 15.65 -2.33
N SER A 18 -15.91 15.88 -1.77
CA SER A 18 -14.80 16.61 -2.40
C SER A 18 -13.61 15.71 -2.74
N LEU A 19 -13.85 14.40 -2.88
CA LEU A 19 -12.79 13.43 -3.16
C LEU A 19 -12.13 13.72 -4.51
N ASN A 20 -10.82 13.98 -4.49
CA ASN A 20 -10.00 14.05 -5.68
C ASN A 20 -9.44 12.66 -6.00
N PHE A 21 -9.71 12.19 -7.22
CA PHE A 21 -9.28 10.86 -7.66
C PHE A 21 -7.77 10.77 -7.91
N ALA A 22 -7.08 11.86 -8.25
CA ALA A 22 -5.62 11.89 -8.32
C ALA A 22 -4.98 11.70 -6.93
N ASP A 23 -5.55 12.35 -5.91
CA ASP A 23 -5.15 12.13 -4.51
C ASP A 23 -5.43 10.69 -4.08
N ALA A 24 -6.57 10.11 -4.47
CA ALA A 24 -6.91 8.73 -4.15
C ALA A 24 -5.90 7.75 -4.76
N SER A 25 -5.53 7.94 -6.03
CA SER A 25 -4.50 7.17 -6.71
C SER A 25 -3.14 7.32 -6.02
N ALA A 26 -2.74 8.53 -5.64
CA ALA A 26 -1.49 8.78 -4.93
C ALA A 26 -1.43 8.05 -3.58
N VAL A 27 -2.50 8.13 -2.79
CA VAL A 27 -2.59 7.42 -1.51
C VAL A 27 -2.56 5.91 -1.70
N LYS A 28 -3.23 5.37 -2.73
CA LYS A 28 -3.23 3.92 -3.00
C LYS A 28 -1.83 3.41 -3.37
N VAL A 29 -1.13 4.10 -4.27
CA VAL A 29 0.25 3.74 -4.66
C VAL A 29 1.15 3.75 -3.44
N TYR A 30 1.18 4.88 -2.72
CA TYR A 30 2.00 5.03 -1.53
C TYR A 30 1.70 3.97 -0.46
N ALA A 31 0.43 3.70 -0.18
CA ALA A 31 0.01 2.71 0.81
C ALA A 31 0.51 1.30 0.46
N SER A 32 0.27 0.86 -0.77
CA SER A 32 0.61 -0.50 -1.20
C SER A 32 2.11 -0.76 -1.16
N GLU A 33 2.93 0.21 -1.57
CA GLU A 33 4.40 0.09 -1.57
C GLU A 33 4.97 0.20 -0.17
N PHE A 34 4.46 1.15 0.62
CA PHE A 34 4.82 1.30 2.03
C PHE A 34 4.55 0.02 2.83
N TYR A 35 3.43 -0.67 2.60
CA TYR A 35 3.17 -1.92 3.31
C TYR A 35 4.21 -2.99 2.99
N VAL A 36 4.57 -3.18 1.72
CA VAL A 36 5.59 -4.17 1.33
C VAL A 36 6.92 -3.88 2.02
N GLU A 37 7.36 -2.62 1.98
CA GLU A 37 8.59 -2.17 2.64
C GLU A 37 8.52 -2.35 4.16
N ALA A 38 7.49 -1.80 4.81
CA ALA A 38 7.36 -1.84 6.26
C ALA A 38 7.29 -3.28 6.81
N TYR A 39 6.57 -4.19 6.15
CA TYR A 39 6.50 -5.58 6.61
C TYR A 39 7.78 -6.36 6.34
N ARG A 40 8.52 -6.05 5.26
CA ARG A 40 9.86 -6.61 5.04
C ARG A 40 10.81 -6.17 6.14
N ASP A 41 10.86 -4.88 6.45
CA ASP A 41 11.75 -4.33 7.47
C ASP A 41 11.42 -4.90 8.86
N LEU A 42 10.14 -5.05 9.18
CA LEU A 42 9.70 -5.73 10.41
C LEU A 42 10.14 -7.20 10.43
N MET A 43 10.08 -7.92 9.32
CA MET A 43 10.57 -9.29 9.22
C MET A 43 12.10 -9.36 9.39
N GLU A 44 12.85 -8.38 8.88
CA GLU A 44 14.31 -8.29 9.09
C GLU A 44 14.66 -8.07 10.57
N VAL A 45 13.90 -7.23 11.28
CA VAL A 45 14.06 -7.05 12.74
C VAL A 45 13.82 -8.35 13.52
N ILE A 46 12.86 -9.17 13.09
CA ILE A 46 12.64 -10.51 13.69
C ILE A 46 13.76 -11.50 13.32
N GLY A 47 14.44 -11.28 12.19
CA GLY A 47 15.53 -12.12 11.70
C GLY A 47 15.03 -13.47 11.17
N GLN A 48 15.77 -14.54 11.46
CA GLN A 48 15.55 -15.87 10.90
C GLN A 48 14.14 -16.44 11.16
N ARG A 49 13.45 -15.99 12.20
CA ARG A 49 12.09 -16.46 12.52
C ARG A 49 11.00 -15.71 11.76
N GLY A 50 11.33 -14.66 11.00
CA GLY A 50 10.37 -13.78 10.32
C GLY A 50 9.56 -14.46 9.22
N TYR A 51 10.09 -15.52 8.60
CA TYR A 51 9.42 -16.28 7.54
C TYR A 51 8.60 -17.49 8.05
N LEU A 52 8.56 -17.73 9.36
CA LEU A 52 7.82 -18.85 9.93
C LEU A 52 6.31 -18.59 9.82
N LYS A 53 5.61 -19.52 9.18
CA LYS A 53 4.15 -19.48 9.00
C LYS A 53 3.44 -19.78 10.31
N GLU A 54 2.19 -19.34 10.40
CA GLU A 54 1.28 -19.75 11.46
C GLU A 54 1.27 -21.29 11.62
N GLY A 55 1.31 -21.76 12.87
CA GLY A 55 1.41 -23.18 13.20
C GLY A 55 2.82 -23.79 13.14
N SER A 56 3.82 -23.06 12.65
CA SER A 56 5.22 -23.53 12.71
C SER A 56 5.72 -23.47 14.16
N PRO A 57 6.57 -24.44 14.59
CA PRO A 57 7.34 -24.28 15.81
C PRO A 57 8.07 -22.93 15.79
N GLU A 58 8.07 -22.23 16.92
CA GLU A 58 8.75 -20.93 17.09
C GLU A 58 8.20 -19.77 16.24
N ALA A 59 7.01 -19.88 15.65
CA ALA A 59 6.38 -18.76 14.94
C ALA A 59 6.27 -17.51 15.85
N VAL A 60 6.82 -16.38 15.42
CA VAL A 60 6.77 -15.11 16.15
C VAL A 60 5.47 -14.38 15.80
N LEU A 61 4.80 -13.81 16.81
CA LEU A 61 3.49 -13.14 16.65
C LEU A 61 2.46 -14.04 15.94
N GLY A 62 2.52 -15.36 16.17
CA GLY A 62 1.65 -16.34 15.51
C GLY A 62 1.84 -16.45 14.00
N GLY A 63 2.98 -16.02 13.44
CA GLY A 63 3.22 -16.00 11.99
C GLY A 63 2.51 -14.85 11.26
N ARG A 64 1.96 -13.88 12.00
CA ARG A 64 1.17 -12.78 11.43
C ARG A 64 1.96 -11.89 10.48
N LEU A 65 3.23 -11.60 10.77
CA LEU A 65 4.08 -10.76 9.89
C LEU A 65 4.32 -11.44 8.54
N GLU A 66 4.66 -12.74 8.55
CA GLU A 66 4.81 -13.56 7.34
C GLU A 66 3.54 -13.54 6.49
N PHE A 67 2.39 -13.78 7.14
CA PHE A 67 1.10 -13.82 6.47
C PHE A 67 0.76 -12.48 5.82
N ILE A 68 0.90 -11.38 6.58
CA ILE A 68 0.57 -10.05 6.07
C ILE A 68 1.54 -9.66 4.94
N TYR A 69 2.85 -9.92 5.07
CA TYR A 69 3.80 -9.62 4.00
C TYR A 69 3.37 -10.25 2.67
N ARG A 70 3.03 -11.54 2.65
CA ARG A 70 2.51 -12.19 1.44
C ARG A 70 1.20 -11.57 0.94
N ALA A 71 0.29 -11.20 1.84
CA ALA A 71 -0.99 -10.60 1.48
C ALA A 71 -0.84 -9.20 0.87
N THR A 72 0.15 -8.42 1.31
CA THR A 72 0.33 -7.03 0.84
C THR A 72 0.72 -6.94 -0.63
N LEU A 73 1.34 -7.98 -1.20
CA LEU A 73 1.72 -8.03 -2.60
C LEU A 73 0.51 -7.88 -3.55
N ILE A 74 -0.66 -8.40 -3.15
CA ILE A 74 -1.88 -8.27 -3.96
C ILE A 74 -2.31 -6.81 -4.08
N LEU A 75 -1.99 -5.97 -3.10
CA LEU A 75 -2.42 -4.57 -3.07
C LEU A 75 -1.69 -3.69 -4.09
N THR A 76 -0.54 -4.10 -4.62
CA THR A 76 0.21 -3.32 -5.62
C THR A 76 -0.47 -3.36 -7.00
N PHE A 77 -1.18 -4.45 -7.31
CA PHE A 77 -1.92 -4.60 -8.56
C PHE A 77 -3.45 -4.60 -8.39
N GLY A 78 -3.95 -5.05 -7.23
CA GLY A 78 -5.36 -5.03 -6.88
C GLY A 78 -5.90 -3.61 -6.76
N GLY A 79 -7.16 -3.39 -7.17
CA GLY A 79 -7.76 -2.06 -7.21
C GLY A 79 -7.11 -1.12 -8.24
N GLY A 80 -6.53 -1.68 -9.30
CA GLY A 80 -5.77 -0.96 -10.33
C GLY A 80 -4.28 -0.95 -10.02
N THR A 81 -3.46 -1.35 -11.00
CA THR A 81 -2.01 -1.48 -10.80
C THR A 81 -1.35 -0.14 -10.53
N ASN A 82 -0.29 -0.13 -9.74
CA ASN A 82 0.37 1.11 -9.35
C ASN A 82 0.87 1.93 -10.55
N GLU A 83 1.18 1.31 -11.68
CA GLU A 83 1.52 1.98 -12.94
C GLU A 83 0.32 2.77 -13.48
N ILE A 84 -0.85 2.13 -13.58
CA ILE A 84 -2.08 2.79 -14.04
C ILE A 84 -2.49 3.90 -13.07
N GLN A 85 -2.30 3.69 -11.77
CA GLN A 85 -2.57 4.73 -10.77
C GLN A 85 -1.60 5.91 -10.91
N ARG A 86 -0.33 5.68 -11.23
CA ARG A 86 0.63 6.74 -11.55
C ARG A 86 0.26 7.52 -12.80
N ASP A 87 -0.26 6.85 -13.82
CA ASP A 87 -0.78 7.53 -15.02
C ASP A 87 -1.96 8.46 -14.65
N ILE A 88 -2.86 8.03 -13.76
CA ILE A 88 -3.95 8.87 -13.25
C ILE A 88 -3.39 10.09 -12.50
N ILE A 89 -2.39 9.91 -11.64
CA ILE A 89 -1.74 11.03 -10.92
C ILE A 89 -1.16 12.03 -11.91
N ALA A 90 -0.43 11.56 -12.94
CA ALA A 90 0.18 12.42 -13.95
C ALA A 90 -0.88 13.19 -14.76
N MET A 91 -1.91 12.49 -15.28
CA MET A 91 -2.92 13.12 -16.13
C MET A 91 -3.86 14.02 -15.33
N ALA A 92 -4.39 13.54 -14.21
CA ALA A 92 -5.44 14.25 -13.48
C ALA A 92 -4.88 15.20 -12.43
N GLY A 93 -3.79 14.83 -11.76
CA GLY A 93 -3.14 15.66 -10.75
C GLY A 93 -2.23 16.72 -11.37
N LEU A 94 -1.43 16.34 -12.36
CA LEU A 94 -0.41 17.21 -12.97
C LEU A 94 -0.79 17.75 -14.35
N LYS A 95 -1.95 17.37 -14.89
CA LYS A 95 -2.43 17.79 -16.23
C LYS A 95 -1.46 17.45 -17.36
N MET A 96 -0.69 16.38 -17.18
CA MET A 96 0.22 15.88 -18.21
C MET A 96 -0.59 15.22 -19.34
N PRO A 97 -0.11 15.27 -20.59
CA PRO A 97 -0.73 14.52 -21.68
C PRO A 97 -0.70 13.03 -21.37
N ARG A 98 -1.69 12.30 -21.90
CA ARG A 98 -1.76 10.84 -21.74
C ARG A 98 -0.52 10.19 -22.34
N SER A 99 0.08 9.27 -21.57
CA SER A 99 1.18 8.44 -22.06
C SER A 99 0.73 7.64 -23.29
N LEU A 100 1.56 7.62 -24.34
CA LEU A 100 1.29 6.93 -25.61
C LEU A 100 1.62 5.42 -25.57
N ARG A 101 1.88 4.87 -24.39
CA ARG A 101 2.14 3.44 -24.23
C ARG A 101 0.90 2.60 -24.52
#